data_AF-A0A380FY92-F1
#
_entry.id   AF-A0A380FY92-F1
#
_cell.length_a   1.000
_cell.length_b   1.000
_cell.length_c   1.000
_cell.angle_alpha   90.00
_cell.angle_beta   90.00
_cell.angle_gamma   90.00
#
_symmetry.space_group_name_H-M   'P 1'
#
loop_
_entity.id
_entity.type
_entity.pdbx_description
1 polymer ?
#
loop_
_entity_poly.entity_id
_entity_poly.type
_entity_poly.pdbx_seq_one_letter_code
_entity_poly.pdbx_strand_id
1 'polypeptide(L)'
;MANFRDKMINRVIGTTSERDEREQQEIYAQFTTAFLITYFGLLILAIISLINDFVVQRINIPTIGIFLLFFVVNIFLLIGIRKKKLDENRVYSKEEYQQLLKKHKMSCVLAIVIFSAFMMLFDLIRLYFSHEPIELGILFFKNIIAGLIFGLLAYFLGKSKIIKEYKKE
;
A
#
# COMPACT_ATOMS: atom_id res chain seq x y z
N MET A 1 19.32 -24.49 5.11
CA MET A 1 18.51 -24.63 3.86
C MET A 1 18.16 -23.24 3.35
N ALA A 2 18.53 -22.88 2.13
CA ALA A 2 18.21 -21.58 1.56
C ALA A 2 16.68 -21.36 1.52
N ASN A 3 16.22 -20.25 2.10
CA ASN A 3 14.81 -19.88 2.15
C ASN A 3 14.29 -19.67 0.72
N PHE A 4 12.99 -19.87 0.45
CA PHE A 4 12.40 -19.72 -0.89
C PHE A 4 12.74 -18.35 -1.52
N ARG A 5 12.77 -17.31 -0.70
CA ARG A 5 13.20 -15.96 -1.07
C ARG A 5 14.62 -15.93 -1.63
N ASP A 6 15.57 -16.57 -0.96
CA ASP A 6 16.98 -16.54 -1.34
C ASP A 6 17.20 -17.31 -2.65
N LYS A 7 16.44 -18.39 -2.87
CA LYS A 7 16.42 -19.11 -4.15
C LYS A 7 15.91 -18.25 -5.30
N MET A 8 14.83 -17.47 -5.09
CA MET A 8 14.33 -16.54 -6.13
C MET A 8 15.36 -15.48 -6.46
N ILE A 9 15.94 -14.85 -5.44
CA ILE A 9 16.94 -13.79 -5.62
C ILE A 9 18.15 -14.32 -6.38
N ASN A 10 18.68 -15.49 -5.99
CA ASN A 10 19.78 -16.15 -6.67
C ASN A 10 19.48 -16.47 -8.14
N ARG A 11 18.24 -16.85 -8.45
CA ARG A 11 17.81 -17.06 -9.83
C ARG A 11 17.76 -15.76 -10.63
N VAL A 12 17.27 -14.67 -10.05
CA VAL A 12 17.15 -13.37 -10.73
C VAL A 12 18.52 -12.78 -11.05
N ILE A 13 19.48 -12.87 -10.12
CA ILE A 13 20.84 -12.34 -10.30
C ILE A 13 21.82 -13.32 -10.95
N GLY A 14 21.40 -14.57 -11.18
CA GLY A 14 22.20 -15.56 -11.92
C GLY A 14 23.39 -16.16 -11.15
N THR A 15 23.31 -16.25 -9.82
CA THR A 15 24.43 -16.71 -8.98
C THR A 15 24.09 -17.96 -8.18
N THR A 16 25.03 -18.88 -8.02
CA THR A 16 24.85 -20.10 -7.21
C THR A 16 25.67 -20.11 -5.91
N SER A 17 26.51 -19.10 -5.67
CA SER A 17 27.44 -19.05 -4.54
C SER A 17 26.76 -18.73 -3.20
N GLU A 18 27.30 -19.29 -2.11
CA GLU A 18 26.99 -18.83 -0.75
C GLU A 18 27.54 -17.42 -0.56
N ARG A 19 26.78 -16.58 0.17
CA ARG A 19 27.07 -15.15 0.33
C ARG A 19 27.37 -14.81 1.77
N ASP A 20 28.29 -13.87 1.93
CA ASP A 20 28.50 -13.17 3.19
C ASP A 20 27.29 -12.27 3.53
N GLU A 21 27.07 -12.01 4.82
CA GLU A 21 25.98 -11.15 5.32
C GLU A 21 26.02 -9.77 4.68
N ARG A 22 27.23 -9.23 4.45
CA ARG A 22 27.42 -7.91 3.81
C ARG A 22 26.92 -7.89 2.37
N GLU A 23 27.32 -8.88 1.56
CA GLU A 23 26.86 -8.98 0.16
C GLU A 23 25.34 -9.15 0.10
N GLN A 24 24.77 -9.91 1.04
CA GLN A 24 23.33 -10.11 1.12
C GLN A 24 22.58 -8.81 1.43
N GLN A 25 23.12 -7.97 2.32
CA GLN A 25 22.55 -6.65 2.62
C GLN A 25 22.61 -5.70 1.42
N GLU A 26 23.72 -5.67 0.69
CA GLU A 26 23.86 -4.82 -0.51
C GLU A 26 22.85 -5.22 -1.60
N ILE A 27 22.66 -6.52 -1.81
CA ILE A 27 21.64 -7.03 -2.74
C ILE A 27 20.23 -6.62 -2.29
N TYR A 28 19.89 -6.80 -1.01
CA TYR A 28 18.58 -6.39 -0.50
C TYR A 28 18.35 -4.88 -0.62
N ALA A 29 19.38 -4.04 -0.46
CA ALA A 29 19.28 -2.61 -0.68
C ALA A 29 18.94 -2.29 -2.15
N GLN A 30 19.58 -2.97 -3.10
CA GLN A 30 19.28 -2.80 -4.54
C GLN A 30 17.85 -3.28 -4.89
N PHE A 31 17.45 -4.46 -4.41
CA PHE A 31 16.08 -4.96 -4.60
C PHE A 31 15.03 -4.06 -3.95
N THR A 32 15.33 -3.47 -2.79
CA THR A 32 14.42 -2.52 -2.11
C THR A 32 14.28 -1.24 -2.93
N THR A 33 15.37 -0.69 -3.46
CA THR A 33 15.35 0.48 -4.33
C THR A 33 14.56 0.20 -5.61
N ALA A 34 14.84 -0.92 -6.28
CA ALA A 34 14.09 -1.33 -7.46
C ALA A 34 12.59 -1.52 -7.15
N PHE A 35 12.27 -2.17 -6.03
CA PHE A 35 10.89 -2.33 -5.57
C PHE A 35 10.20 -0.99 -5.36
N LEU A 36 10.84 -0.01 -4.71
CA LEU A 36 10.25 1.31 -4.50
C LEU A 36 9.98 2.02 -5.83
N ILE A 37 10.94 1.99 -6.76
CA ILE A 37 10.77 2.57 -8.10
C ILE A 37 9.59 1.90 -8.82
N THR A 38 9.53 0.57 -8.85
CA THR A 38 8.44 -0.17 -9.49
C THR A 38 7.10 0.06 -8.78
N TYR A 39 7.10 0.19 -7.45
CA TYR A 39 5.90 0.44 -6.66
C TYR A 39 5.28 1.79 -7.02
N PHE A 40 6.08 2.86 -7.09
CA PHE A 40 5.60 4.16 -7.55
C PHE A 40 5.29 4.17 -9.06
N GLY A 41 6.05 3.43 -9.86
CA GLY A 41 5.78 3.23 -11.27
C GLY A 41 4.41 2.58 -11.53
N LEU A 42 4.03 1.57 -10.74
CA LEU A 42 2.69 0.95 -10.79
C LEU A 42 1.59 1.96 -10.49
N LEU A 43 1.80 2.86 -9.53
CA LEU A 43 0.84 3.91 -9.21
C LEU A 43 0.66 4.89 -10.37
N ILE A 44 1.75 5.31 -11.02
CA ILE A 44 1.70 6.17 -12.21
C ILE A 44 0.99 5.45 -13.37
N LEU A 45 1.33 4.18 -13.62
CA LEU A 45 0.70 3.37 -14.66
C LEU A 45 -0.79 3.16 -14.41
N ALA A 46 -1.21 2.98 -13.15
CA ALA A 46 -2.62 2.88 -12.78
C ALA A 46 -3.39 4.14 -13.17
N ILE A 47 -2.82 5.33 -12.91
CA ILE A 47 -3.41 6.61 -13.26
C ILE A 47 -3.50 6.77 -14.79
N ILE A 48 -2.40 6.51 -15.51
CA ILE A 48 -2.38 6.60 -16.98
C ILE A 48 -3.41 5.65 -17.60
N SER A 49 -3.49 4.42 -17.11
CA SER A 49 -4.44 3.42 -17.61
C SER A 49 -5.89 3.85 -17.35
N LEU A 50 -6.17 4.41 -16.17
CA LEU A 50 -7.50 4.94 -15.85
C LEU A 50 -7.89 6.13 -16.75
N ILE A 51 -6.94 7.03 -17.04
CA ILE A 51 -7.16 8.14 -17.98
C ILE A 51 -7.47 7.60 -19.38
N ASN A 52 -6.70 6.62 -19.85
CA ASN A 52 -6.93 6.00 -21.15
C ASN A 52 -8.31 5.34 -21.22
N ASP A 53 -8.69 4.57 -20.20
CA ASP A 53 -9.99 3.90 -20.13
C ASP A 53 -11.13 4.92 -20.16
N PHE A 54 -10.97 6.06 -19.49
CA PHE A 54 -11.92 7.15 -19.55
C PHE A 54 -12.01 7.80 -20.94
N VAL A 55 -10.87 8.06 -21.61
CA VAL A 55 -10.88 8.66 -22.96
C VAL A 55 -11.54 7.72 -23.98
N VAL A 56 -11.27 6.42 -23.88
CA VAL A 56 -11.82 5.39 -24.77
C VAL A 56 -13.25 4.97 -24.35
N GLN A 57 -13.72 5.41 -23.18
CA GLN A 57 -15.01 5.05 -22.59
C GLN A 57 -15.21 3.54 -22.45
N ARG A 58 -14.11 2.81 -22.22
CA ARG A 58 -14.12 1.36 -21.97
C ARG A 58 -13.05 0.99 -20.97
N ILE A 59 -13.45 0.16 -20.00
CA ILE A 59 -12.51 -0.41 -19.04
C ILE A 59 -11.70 -1.51 -19.72
N ASN A 60 -10.38 -1.44 -19.61
CA ASN A 60 -9.49 -2.45 -20.14
C ASN A 60 -9.02 -3.40 -19.03
N ILE A 61 -8.88 -4.69 -19.37
CA ILE A 61 -8.39 -5.73 -18.44
C ILE A 61 -7.03 -5.34 -17.81
N PRO A 62 -6.05 -4.78 -18.54
CA PRO A 62 -4.80 -4.30 -17.96
C PRO A 62 -4.98 -3.31 -16.81
N THR A 63 -5.94 -2.38 -16.88
CA THR A 63 -6.20 -1.41 -15.81
C THR A 63 -6.63 -2.11 -14.53
N ILE A 64 -7.56 -3.05 -14.62
CA ILE A 64 -8.00 -3.89 -13.50
C ILE A 64 -6.81 -4.65 -12.92
N GLY A 65 -5.98 -5.25 -13.79
CA GLY A 65 -4.79 -6.00 -13.39
C GLY A 65 -3.75 -5.16 -12.65
N ILE A 66 -3.48 -3.93 -13.08
CA ILE A 66 -2.55 -3.01 -12.42
C ILE A 66 -3.04 -2.66 -11.01
N PHE A 67 -4.32 -2.29 -10.87
CA PHE A 67 -4.91 -2.00 -9.57
C PHE A 67 -4.84 -3.23 -8.65
N LEU A 68 -5.19 -4.41 -9.16
CA LEU A 68 -5.15 -5.66 -8.39
C LEU A 68 -3.72 -5.97 -7.90
N LEU A 69 -2.71 -5.87 -8.76
CA LEU A 69 -1.31 -6.06 -8.37
C LEU A 69 -0.88 -5.04 -7.32
N PHE A 70 -1.26 -3.77 -7.49
CA PHE A 70 -0.98 -2.72 -6.52
C PHE A 70 -1.57 -3.04 -5.13
N PHE A 71 -2.79 -3.58 -5.06
CA PHE A 71 -3.38 -4.03 -3.79
C PHE A 71 -2.70 -5.24 -3.19
N VAL A 72 -2.37 -6.26 -4.01
CA VAL A 72 -1.64 -7.44 -3.54
C VAL A 72 -0.35 -7.01 -2.85
N VAL A 73 0.43 -6.12 -3.47
CA VAL A 73 1.67 -5.60 -2.87
C VAL A 73 1.40 -4.88 -1.54
N ASN A 74 0.39 -4.01 -1.48
CA ASN A 74 0.02 -3.30 -0.26
C ASN A 74 -0.41 -4.25 0.87
N ILE A 75 -1.19 -5.29 0.56
CA ILE A 75 -1.61 -6.31 1.52
C ILE A 75 -0.40 -7.08 2.05
N PHE A 76 0.53 -7.50 1.17
CA PHE A 76 1.75 -8.19 1.59
C PHE A 76 2.62 -7.33 2.50
N LEU A 77 2.79 -6.04 2.19
CA LEU A 77 3.51 -5.10 3.06
C LEU A 77 2.81 -4.94 4.41
N LEU A 78 1.50 -4.75 4.42
CA LEU A 78 0.71 -4.59 5.64
C LEU A 78 0.85 -5.82 6.56
N ILE A 79 0.65 -7.02 6.02
CA ILE A 79 0.77 -8.28 6.76
C ILE A 79 2.22 -8.46 7.26
N GLY A 80 3.21 -8.19 6.41
CA GLY A 80 4.62 -8.34 6.75
C GLY A 80 5.07 -7.42 7.90
N ILE A 81 4.66 -6.16 7.86
CA ILE A 81 4.92 -5.16 8.90
C ILE A 81 4.22 -5.58 10.21
N ARG A 82 2.93 -5.92 10.15
CA ARG A 82 2.12 -6.27 11.32
C ARG A 82 2.58 -7.56 12.00
N LYS A 83 2.87 -8.61 11.23
CA LYS A 83 3.33 -9.91 11.77
C LYS A 83 4.62 -9.75 12.57
N LYS A 84 5.48 -8.81 12.17
CA LYS A 84 6.76 -8.52 12.82
C LYS A 84 6.70 -7.33 13.79
N LYS A 85 5.52 -6.72 13.98
CA LYS A 85 5.30 -5.56 14.86
C LYS A 85 6.27 -4.39 14.56
N LEU A 86 6.69 -4.26 13.30
CA LEU A 86 7.69 -3.25 12.89
C LEU A 86 7.14 -1.81 12.97
N ASP A 87 5.84 -1.67 13.20
CA ASP A 87 5.13 -0.41 13.35
C ASP A 87 4.66 -0.13 14.80
N GLU A 88 5.04 -0.97 15.77
CA GLU A 88 4.79 -0.70 17.20
C GLU A 88 5.75 0.37 17.71
N ASN A 89 5.20 1.50 18.16
CA ASN A 89 5.97 2.58 18.77
C ASN A 89 5.61 2.67 20.25
N ARG A 90 6.59 2.47 21.14
CA ARG A 90 6.42 2.67 22.58
C ARG A 90 6.72 4.13 22.93
N VAL A 91 5.87 4.71 23.77
CA VAL A 91 5.90 6.15 24.05
C VAL A 91 6.05 6.36 25.55
N TYR A 92 7.07 7.10 25.96
CA TYR A 92 7.43 7.32 27.36
C TYR A 92 7.17 8.75 27.82
N SER A 93 6.85 9.69 26.92
CA SER A 93 6.48 11.07 27.25
C SER A 93 5.20 11.57 26.57
N LYS A 94 4.57 12.60 27.14
CA LYS A 94 3.37 13.26 26.58
C LYS A 94 3.69 13.97 25.25
N GLU A 95 4.92 14.45 25.08
CA GLU A 95 5.39 15.11 23.86
C GLU A 95 5.58 14.10 22.73
N GLU A 96 6.23 12.96 23.00
CA GLU A 96 6.35 11.84 22.06
C GLU A 96 4.98 11.32 21.62
N TYR A 97 4.00 11.26 22.54
CA TYR A 97 2.62 10.87 22.23
C TYR A 97 1.97 11.83 21.22
N GLN A 98 2.16 13.14 21.39
CA GLN A 98 1.61 14.12 20.45
C GLN A 98 2.31 14.09 19.08
N GLN A 99 3.62 13.88 19.05
CA GLN A 99 4.37 13.71 17.81
C GLN A 99 3.93 12.46 17.04
N LEU A 100 3.74 11.34 17.75
CA LEU A 100 3.27 10.09 17.17
C LEU A 100 1.84 10.24 16.62
N LEU A 101 0.96 10.94 17.34
CA LEU A 101 -0.39 11.27 16.85
C LEU A 101 -0.36 12.12 15.57
N LYS A 102 0.54 13.10 15.46
CA LYS A 102 0.72 13.87 14.21
C LYS A 102 1.15 12.97 13.04
N LYS A 103 2.11 12.06 13.25
CA LYS A 103 2.50 11.07 12.23
C LYS A 103 1.34 10.14 11.87
N HIS A 104 0.53 9.73 12.84
CA HIS A 104 -0.62 8.86 12.60
C HIS A 104 -1.73 9.51 11.78
N LYS A 105 -1.91 10.83 11.87
CA LYS A 105 -2.81 11.57 10.97
C LYS A 105 -2.38 11.40 9.51
N MET A 106 -1.08 11.44 9.22
CA MET A 106 -0.57 11.20 7.86
C MET A 106 -0.84 9.76 7.40
N SER A 107 -0.70 8.78 8.31
CA SER A 107 -1.07 7.39 8.01
C SER A 107 -2.56 7.22 7.71
N CYS A 108 -3.44 8.05 8.29
CA CYS A 108 -4.87 8.03 7.96
C CYS A 108 -5.14 8.57 6.57
N VAL A 109 -4.43 9.61 6.14
CA VAL A 109 -4.51 10.11 4.76
C VAL A 109 -4.14 9.00 3.77
N LEU A 110 -3.06 8.26 4.05
CA LEU A 110 -2.70 7.09 3.24
C LEU A 110 -3.79 6.01 3.23
N ALA A 111 -4.40 5.73 4.39
CA ALA A 111 -5.51 4.78 4.48
C ALA A 111 -6.74 5.22 3.66
N ILE A 112 -7.07 6.52 3.66
CA ILE A 112 -8.14 7.10 2.83
C ILE A 112 -7.85 6.82 1.35
N VAL A 113 -6.63 7.16 0.90
CA VAL A 113 -6.23 7.00 -0.51
C VAL A 113 -6.28 5.54 -0.93
N ILE A 114 -5.67 4.64 -0.15
CA ILE A 114 -5.62 3.21 -0.47
C ILE A 114 -7.04 2.60 -0.50
N PHE A 115 -7.88 2.93 0.48
CA PHE A 115 -9.24 2.40 0.53
C PHE A 115 -10.13 2.96 -0.59
N SER A 116 -9.98 4.24 -0.93
CA SER A 116 -10.67 4.86 -2.08
C SER A 116 -10.29 4.16 -3.37
N ALA A 117 -8.98 3.90 -3.57
CA ALA A 117 -8.50 3.16 -4.73
C ALA A 117 -9.03 1.71 -4.75
N PHE A 118 -9.21 1.08 -3.59
CA PHE A 118 -9.73 -0.28 -3.50
C PHE A 118 -11.20 -0.34 -3.92
N MET A 119 -12.00 0.64 -3.48
CA MET A 119 -13.38 0.80 -3.95
C MET A 119 -13.43 1.11 -5.45
N MET A 120 -12.48 1.90 -5.96
CA MET A 120 -12.33 2.15 -7.39
C MET A 120 -12.15 0.84 -8.17
N LEU A 121 -11.33 -0.10 -7.70
CA LEU A 121 -11.15 -1.39 -8.37
C LEU A 121 -12.48 -2.17 -8.50
N PHE A 122 -13.30 -2.22 -7.46
CA PHE A 122 -14.61 -2.88 -7.54
C PHE A 122 -15.53 -2.22 -8.56
N ASP A 123 -15.52 -0.90 -8.63
CA ASP A 123 -16.29 -0.16 -9.62
C ASP A 123 -15.81 -0.43 -11.05
N LEU A 124 -14.49 -0.47 -11.27
CA LEU A 124 -13.91 -0.79 -12.57
C LEU A 124 -14.31 -2.20 -13.01
N ILE A 125 -14.26 -3.18 -12.10
CA ILE A 125 -14.72 -4.55 -12.38
C ILE A 125 -16.21 -4.56 -12.72
N ARG A 126 -17.05 -3.84 -11.96
CA ARG A 126 -18.47 -3.73 -12.24
C ARG A 126 -18.73 -3.14 -13.62
N LEU A 127 -18.11 -1.99 -13.93
CA LEU A 127 -18.26 -1.28 -15.20
C LEU A 127 -17.80 -2.12 -16.39
N TYR A 128 -16.73 -2.90 -16.21
CA TYR A 128 -16.26 -3.83 -17.21
C TYR A 128 -17.32 -4.86 -17.61
N PHE A 129 -18.09 -5.37 -16.64
CA PHE A 129 -19.18 -6.32 -16.93
C PHE A 129 -20.49 -5.63 -17.34
N SER A 130 -20.81 -4.46 -16.81
CA SER A 130 -22.07 -3.76 -17.13
C SER A 130 -22.04 -3.03 -18.47
N HIS A 131 -20.85 -2.77 -19.05
CA HIS A 131 -20.67 -1.99 -20.28
C HIS A 131 -21.26 -0.57 -20.20
N GLU A 132 -21.47 -0.07 -18.98
CA GLU A 132 -21.95 1.28 -18.73
C GLU A 132 -20.84 2.31 -19.02
N PRO A 133 -21.21 3.53 -19.46
CA PRO A 133 -20.23 4.60 -19.67
C PRO A 133 -19.55 5.00 -18.36
N ILE A 134 -18.33 5.53 -18.47
CA ILE A 134 -17.52 5.85 -17.30
C ILE A 134 -17.83 7.27 -16.84
N GLU A 135 -18.62 7.39 -15.78
CA GLU A 135 -18.90 8.66 -15.12
C GLU A 135 -17.89 8.93 -13.98
N LEU A 136 -16.68 9.39 -14.33
CA LEU A 136 -15.59 9.60 -13.37
C LEU A 136 -15.99 10.49 -12.18
N GLY A 137 -16.77 11.55 -12.39
CA GLY A 137 -17.17 12.47 -11.32
C GLY A 137 -17.92 11.76 -10.19
N ILE A 138 -18.90 10.91 -10.53
CA ILE A 138 -19.68 10.15 -9.56
C ILE A 138 -18.82 9.08 -8.89
N LEU A 139 -18.01 8.37 -9.68
CA LEU A 139 -17.11 7.33 -9.16
C LEU A 139 -16.12 7.88 -8.15
N PHE A 140 -15.41 8.96 -8.49
CA PHE A 140 -14.46 9.60 -7.59
C PHE A 140 -15.14 10.12 -6.32
N PHE A 141 -16.28 10.81 -6.46
CA PHE A 141 -16.99 11.35 -5.31
C PHE A 141 -17.41 10.25 -4.33
N LYS A 142 -18.05 9.19 -4.84
CA LYS A 142 -18.46 8.03 -4.04
C LYS A 142 -17.27 7.35 -3.36
N ASN A 143 -16.18 7.12 -4.09
CA ASN A 143 -15.02 6.38 -3.60
C ASN A 143 -14.20 7.18 -2.58
N ILE A 144 -14.10 8.51 -2.74
CA ILE A 144 -13.49 9.39 -1.74
C ILE A 144 -14.31 9.39 -0.45
N ILE A 145 -15.65 9.42 -0.52
CA ILE A 145 -16.50 9.33 0.68
C ILE A 145 -16.27 8.02 1.42
N ALA A 146 -16.23 6.89 0.70
CA ALA A 146 -15.93 5.59 1.28
C ALA A 146 -14.55 5.58 1.96
N GLY A 147 -13.54 6.15 1.28
CA GLY A 147 -12.20 6.34 1.83
C GLY A 147 -12.18 7.18 3.10
N LEU A 148 -12.90 8.31 3.15
CA LEU A 148 -12.97 9.18 4.32
C LEU A 148 -13.57 8.46 5.53
N ILE A 149 -14.66 7.70 5.34
CA ILE A 149 -15.28 6.88 6.39
C ILE A 149 -14.26 5.87 6.92
N PHE A 150 -13.54 5.19 6.03
CA PHE A 150 -12.52 4.21 6.43
C PHE A 150 -11.31 4.86 7.10
N GLY A 151 -10.87 6.04 6.65
CA GLY A 151 -9.80 6.82 7.23
C GLY A 151 -10.07 7.22 8.68
N LEU A 152 -11.32 7.62 8.97
CA LEU A 152 -11.78 7.88 10.33
C LEU A 152 -11.67 6.64 11.21
N LEU A 153 -12.13 5.48 10.73
CA LEU A 153 -11.99 4.22 11.46
C LEU A 153 -10.51 3.86 11.69
N ALA A 154 -9.67 4.00 10.68
CA ALA A 154 -8.24 3.77 10.77
C ALA A 154 -7.56 4.69 11.80
N TYR A 155 -8.01 5.94 11.91
CA TYR A 155 -7.53 6.87 12.93
C TYR A 155 -7.82 6.39 14.35
N PHE A 156 -9.07 5.97 14.61
CA PHE A 156 -9.44 5.48 15.93
C PHE A 156 -8.73 4.17 16.30
N LEU A 157 -8.63 3.23 15.36
CA LEU A 157 -7.90 1.97 15.53
C LEU A 157 -6.39 2.19 15.71
N GLY A 158 -5.83 3.18 15.03
CA GLY A 158 -4.44 3.57 15.18
C GLY A 158 -4.16 4.20 16.54
N LYS A 159 -5.04 5.12 16.96
CA LYS A 159 -4.97 5.76 18.28
C LYS A 159 -5.11 4.75 19.41
N SER A 160 -5.97 3.74 19.28
CA SER A 160 -6.16 2.71 20.33
C SER A 160 -4.95 1.79 20.51
N LYS A 161 -4.03 1.75 19.54
CA LYS A 161 -2.80 0.94 19.60
C LYS A 161 -1.64 1.63 20.33
N ILE A 162 -1.76 2.92 20.64
CA ILE A 162 -0.70 3.65 21.34
C ILE A 162 -0.80 3.35 22.84
N ILE A 163 0.11 2.53 23.34
CA ILE A 163 0.24 2.20 24.76
C ILE A 163 1.00 3.33 25.45
N LYS A 164 0.39 3.94 26.47
CA LYS A 164 1.01 5.00 27.29
C LYS A 164 1.61 4.37 28.53
N GLU A 165 2.92 4.39 28.66
CA GLU A 165 3.60 3.86 29.86
C GLU A 165 3.89 4.95 30.92
N TYR A 166 3.62 6.22 30.61
CA TYR A 166 3.71 7.30 31.59
C TYR A 166 2.47 7.38 32.48
N LYS A 167 2.65 7.66 33.79
CA LYS A 167 1.54 7.89 34.72
C LYS A 167 0.68 9.06 34.22
N LYS A 168 -0.64 8.86 34.23
CA LYS A 168 -1.58 10.00 34.18
C LYS A 168 -1.36 10.79 35.48
N GLU A 169 -0.77 11.98 35.36
CA GLU A 169 -1.01 13.06 36.32
C GLU A 169 -2.46 13.53 36.20
#